data_AF-A0AAN6J177-F1
#
_entry.id   AF-A0AAN6J177-F1
#
_cell.length_a   1.000
_cell.length_b   1.000
_cell.length_c   1.000
_cell.angle_alpha   90.00
_cell.angle_beta   90.00
_cell.angle_gamma   90.00
#
_symmetry.space_group_name_H-M   'P 1'
#
loop_
_entity.id
_entity.type
_entity.pdbx_description
1 polymer ?
#
loop_
_entity_poly.entity_id
_entity_poly.type
_entity_poly.pdbx_seq_one_letter_code
_entity_poly.pdbx_strand_id
1 'polypeptide(L)'
;MVGRREFARVSSRDAQGQQQQNVNSYERPNSAGDIESGLHEYGNGNGNTNQQNGKAKPKPKLWSFKDAANTALEDARREELKKALLHGINNDELEQFRKSDDELKAMKNKKVRAFYEKQNDRLNDWLEVDAIVMAVADDVLDSFDPDPDHDGINERNNQGLHTSGGNIQDFLPQDEKERRQKAGNRAKWAINTNVLANILLLIGKIIAVTSSGSLSLLASTVDSALDLLCTLIVWSTNRVVQWRLNSLQKKFPVGRRRLEPLGILVFSIIMVISFAQILQESVEKIMPLKGTADELPWMAVGAMGATVITKGIIWIGCSPIKTTQVQALAQDCKTDVIFNTLSLLFPFIGYKANIWWLDPAGAGLLSLFIIYDWGQTCFENVTRLSGQAASEKLTAKLLYMAYRFSPIVQGFKSVQAYHQGDGVWVEYDILLDQNTKLHRTHDVAETLQYCCEGMDEVDRAFVTVDYSSGGPSGHAQDAC
;
A
#
# COMPACT_ATOMS: atom_id res chain seq x y z
N MET A 1 12.21 10.67 -21.43
CA MET A 1 11.78 9.73 -22.50
C MET A 1 10.33 9.37 -22.21
N VAL A 2 9.38 10.04 -22.85
CA VAL A 2 7.95 9.83 -22.65
C VAL A 2 7.35 9.54 -24.02
N GLY A 3 6.82 8.33 -24.20
CA GLY A 3 6.10 7.92 -25.40
C GLY A 3 4.62 8.28 -25.26
N ARG A 4 4.08 8.94 -26.29
CA ARG A 4 2.64 9.10 -26.57
C ARG A 4 1.90 7.78 -26.28
N ARG A 5 0.87 7.83 -25.44
CA ARG A 5 -0.12 6.74 -25.33
C ARG A 5 -1.33 7.12 -26.19
N GLU A 6 -1.40 6.53 -27.38
CA GLU A 6 -2.62 6.45 -28.16
C GLU A 6 -3.46 5.30 -27.61
N PHE A 7 -4.69 5.57 -27.20
CA PHE A 7 -5.66 4.54 -26.85
C PHE A 7 -6.20 3.89 -28.13
N ALA A 8 -5.68 2.72 -28.48
CA ALA A 8 -6.19 1.91 -29.57
C ALA A 8 -7.41 1.09 -29.10
N ARG A 9 -8.55 1.28 -29.77
CA ARG A 9 -9.69 0.34 -29.77
C ARG A 9 -9.22 -1.02 -30.30
N VAL A 10 -9.47 -2.10 -29.58
CA VAL A 10 -9.34 -3.45 -30.15
C VAL A 10 -10.60 -4.26 -29.91
N SER A 11 -11.08 -4.76 -31.04
CA SER A 11 -12.19 -5.67 -31.28
C SER A 11 -11.97 -7.04 -30.65
N SER A 12 -13.04 -7.64 -30.18
CA SER A 12 -13.17 -9.01 -29.72
C SER A 12 -12.80 -10.04 -30.79
N ARG A 13 -11.93 -11.01 -30.44
CA ARG A 13 -12.00 -12.45 -30.78
C ARG A 13 -10.77 -13.24 -30.28
N ASP A 14 -11.09 -14.44 -29.78
CA ASP A 14 -10.26 -15.65 -29.63
C ASP A 14 -9.08 -15.69 -28.64
N ALA A 15 -9.25 -16.47 -27.57
CA ALA A 15 -8.23 -17.42 -27.09
C ALA A 15 -8.83 -18.41 -26.06
N GLN A 16 -9.09 -19.64 -26.53
CA GLN A 16 -9.13 -20.84 -25.70
C GLN A 16 -7.70 -21.20 -25.25
N GLY A 17 -7.51 -21.62 -23.99
CA GLY A 17 -6.23 -22.19 -23.56
C GLY A 17 -6.05 -22.34 -22.05
N GLN A 18 -6.54 -23.47 -21.51
CA GLN A 18 -6.02 -24.24 -20.37
C GLN A 18 -5.29 -23.52 -19.22
N GLN A 19 -5.84 -23.65 -18.00
CA GLN A 19 -5.05 -24.18 -16.89
C GLN A 19 -5.92 -24.87 -15.83
N GLN A 20 -5.55 -26.11 -15.59
CA GLN A 20 -6.16 -27.10 -14.72
C GLN A 20 -5.35 -27.13 -13.42
N GLN A 21 -5.98 -26.95 -12.25
CA GLN A 21 -5.37 -27.39 -10.99
C GLN A 21 -6.39 -27.54 -9.84
N ASN A 22 -6.60 -28.82 -9.51
CA ASN A 22 -6.90 -29.42 -8.19
C ASN A 22 -7.56 -28.57 -7.10
N VAL A 23 -8.82 -28.91 -6.80
CA VAL A 23 -9.40 -28.68 -5.47
C VAL A 23 -9.59 -30.03 -4.80
N ASN A 24 -8.78 -30.27 -3.76
CA ASN A 24 -8.95 -31.40 -2.84
C ASN A 24 -10.21 -31.21 -2.02
N SER A 25 -11.01 -32.27 -1.99
CA SER A 25 -12.11 -32.53 -1.07
C SER A 25 -11.65 -32.48 0.40
N TYR A 26 -12.43 -31.82 1.25
CA TYR A 26 -12.41 -32.05 2.68
C TYR A 26 -13.83 -32.09 3.23
N GLU A 27 -14.23 -33.30 3.62
CA GLU A 27 -15.35 -33.62 4.47
C GLU A 27 -15.25 -32.86 5.80
N ARG A 28 -16.39 -32.42 6.34
CA ARG A 28 -16.52 -32.03 7.75
C ARG A 28 -17.59 -32.89 8.43
N PRO A 29 -17.40 -33.22 9.72
CA PRO A 29 -18.26 -34.15 10.45
C PRO A 29 -19.52 -33.48 11.01
N ASN A 30 -20.60 -34.26 11.04
CA ASN A 30 -21.88 -33.96 11.68
C ASN A 30 -21.77 -33.89 13.21
N SER A 31 -22.43 -32.89 13.81
CA SER A 31 -23.14 -32.96 15.11
C SER A 31 -23.93 -31.64 15.26
N ALA A 32 -25.23 -31.60 15.00
CA ALA A 32 -26.36 -31.99 15.86
C ALA A 32 -27.03 -30.74 16.47
N GLY A 33 -28.31 -30.52 16.12
CA GLY A 33 -29.16 -29.51 16.77
C GLY A 33 -30.25 -28.91 15.90
N ASP A 34 -31.01 -29.74 15.17
CA ASP A 34 -32.25 -29.32 14.51
C ASP A 34 -33.38 -29.15 15.53
N ILE A 35 -34.19 -28.10 15.38
CA ILE A 35 -35.56 -28.03 15.92
C ILE A 35 -36.51 -27.77 14.75
N GLU A 36 -37.12 -28.87 14.31
CA GLU A 36 -38.48 -29.05 13.79
C GLU A 36 -39.12 -27.98 12.89
N SER A 37 -39.34 -28.33 11.62
CA SER A 37 -40.59 -28.98 11.13
C SER A 37 -40.60 -28.96 9.60
N GLY A 38 -40.92 -30.01 8.85
CA GLY A 38 -41.40 -31.35 9.12
C GLY A 38 -42.03 -31.87 7.83
N LEU A 39 -41.51 -32.97 7.29
CA LEU A 39 -42.23 -34.07 6.61
C LEU A 39 -41.19 -35.03 6.02
N HIS A 40 -40.79 -35.99 6.86
CA HIS A 40 -40.08 -37.19 6.46
C HIS A 40 -41.09 -38.25 6.01
N GLU A 41 -40.83 -38.91 4.89
CA GLU A 41 -41.30 -40.27 4.64
C GLU A 41 -40.07 -41.13 4.29
N TYR A 42 -39.78 -42.09 5.18
CA TYR A 42 -38.70 -43.07 5.06
C TYR A 42 -39.19 -44.29 4.28
N GLY A 43 -38.41 -44.73 3.28
CA GLY A 43 -38.58 -46.02 2.61
C GLY A 43 -37.21 -46.61 2.24
N ASN A 44 -36.76 -47.60 2.99
CA ASN A 44 -35.50 -48.33 2.84
C ASN A 44 -35.66 -49.50 1.86
N GLY A 45 -34.67 -49.80 0.99
CA GLY A 45 -34.66 -51.07 0.24
C GLY A 45 -33.88 -51.11 -1.10
N ASN A 46 -32.60 -51.46 -0.99
CA ASN A 46 -31.73 -52.19 -1.93
C ASN A 46 -32.31 -52.69 -3.29
N GLY A 47 -31.63 -52.43 -4.41
CA GLY A 47 -31.92 -53.13 -5.68
C GLY A 47 -31.33 -52.48 -6.93
N ASN A 48 -30.39 -53.17 -7.57
CA ASN A 48 -29.75 -52.81 -8.83
C ASN A 48 -30.74 -52.90 -10.02
N THR A 49 -30.43 -52.18 -11.11
CA THR A 49 -30.97 -52.23 -12.49
C THR A 49 -32.20 -51.42 -12.93
N ASN A 50 -31.98 -50.76 -14.08
CA ASN A 50 -32.86 -50.25 -15.14
C ASN A 50 -33.33 -48.79 -15.15
N GLN A 51 -32.85 -48.10 -16.19
CA GLN A 51 -33.60 -47.22 -17.10
C GLN A 51 -35.07 -46.97 -16.71
N GLN A 52 -35.38 -45.75 -16.27
CA GLN A 52 -36.29 -44.80 -16.93
C GLN A 52 -36.74 -43.71 -15.95
N ASN A 53 -36.83 -42.50 -16.49
CA ASN A 53 -37.72 -41.41 -16.07
C ASN A 53 -37.62 -40.87 -14.64
N GLY A 54 -36.89 -39.76 -14.54
CA GLY A 54 -37.12 -38.72 -13.56
C GLY A 54 -36.70 -37.37 -14.13
N LYS A 55 -37.27 -36.98 -15.27
CA LYS A 55 -37.15 -35.59 -15.76
C LYS A 55 -37.72 -34.70 -14.66
N ALA A 56 -36.87 -33.96 -13.95
CA ALA A 56 -37.30 -32.75 -13.29
C ALA A 56 -38.08 -31.96 -14.35
N LYS A 57 -39.39 -31.78 -14.12
CA LYS A 57 -40.23 -31.06 -15.07
C LYS A 57 -39.60 -29.68 -15.26
N PRO A 58 -39.29 -29.25 -16.50
CA PRO A 58 -38.86 -27.88 -16.70
C PRO A 58 -39.95 -26.97 -16.11
N LYS A 59 -39.56 -26.04 -15.23
CA LYS A 59 -40.46 -25.07 -14.62
C LYS A 59 -41.37 -24.49 -15.74
N PRO A 60 -42.71 -24.43 -15.55
CA PRO A 60 -43.61 -24.01 -16.62
C PRO A 60 -43.25 -22.60 -17.12
N LYS A 61 -43.43 -22.35 -18.43
CA LYS A 61 -43.00 -21.11 -19.13
C LYS A 61 -43.37 -19.80 -18.42
N LEU A 62 -44.44 -19.77 -17.63
CA LEU A 62 -44.84 -18.59 -16.84
C LEU A 62 -43.82 -18.17 -15.78
N TRP A 63 -43.10 -19.12 -15.17
CA TRP A 63 -42.06 -18.83 -14.18
C TRP A 63 -40.83 -18.25 -14.89
N SER A 64 -40.41 -18.84 -16.02
CA SER A 64 -39.36 -18.29 -16.88
C SER A 64 -39.63 -16.86 -17.36
N PHE A 65 -40.90 -16.45 -17.58
CA PHE A 65 -41.23 -15.06 -17.89
C PHE A 65 -41.10 -14.12 -16.70
N LYS A 66 -41.49 -14.56 -15.50
CA LYS A 66 -41.36 -13.76 -14.27
C LYS A 66 -39.90 -13.61 -13.88
N ASP A 67 -39.13 -14.68 -14.00
CA ASP A 67 -37.70 -14.71 -13.71
C ASP A 67 -36.98 -13.81 -14.73
N ALA A 68 -37.26 -13.95 -16.03
CA ALA A 68 -36.73 -13.04 -17.06
C ALA A 68 -37.14 -11.57 -16.86
N ALA A 69 -38.36 -11.30 -16.36
CA ALA A 69 -38.81 -9.94 -16.07
C ALA A 69 -38.08 -9.34 -14.85
N ASN A 70 -37.86 -10.14 -13.80
CA ASN A 70 -37.08 -9.72 -12.64
C ASN A 70 -35.62 -9.44 -13.04
N THR A 71 -34.98 -10.36 -13.77
CA THR A 71 -33.63 -10.18 -14.29
C THR A 71 -33.52 -8.92 -15.16
N ALA A 72 -34.49 -8.66 -16.05
CA ALA A 72 -34.50 -7.46 -16.87
C ALA A 72 -34.69 -6.16 -16.07
N LEU A 73 -35.48 -6.18 -14.98
CA LEU A 73 -35.64 -5.04 -14.08
C LEU A 73 -34.35 -4.75 -13.29
N GLU A 74 -33.66 -5.80 -12.86
CA GLU A 74 -32.34 -5.71 -12.22
C GLU A 74 -31.29 -5.12 -13.18
N ASP A 75 -31.23 -5.61 -14.42
CA ASP A 75 -30.31 -5.12 -15.46
C ASP A 75 -30.59 -3.64 -15.79
N ALA A 76 -31.86 -3.26 -15.96
CA ALA A 76 -32.25 -1.89 -16.23
C ALA A 76 -31.82 -0.93 -15.09
N ARG A 77 -31.91 -1.39 -13.84
CA ARG A 77 -31.47 -0.60 -12.68
C ARG A 77 -29.96 -0.42 -12.64
N ARG A 78 -29.18 -1.46 -12.95
CA ARG A 78 -27.71 -1.38 -13.04
C ARG A 78 -27.29 -0.41 -14.11
N GLU A 79 -27.91 -0.49 -15.29
CA GLU A 79 -27.66 0.44 -16.39
C GLU A 79 -28.03 1.89 -16.03
N GLU A 80 -29.13 2.10 -15.29
CA GLU A 80 -29.48 3.42 -14.75
C GLU A 80 -28.37 3.95 -13.83
N LEU A 81 -27.90 3.13 -12.89
CA LEU A 81 -26.86 3.50 -11.95
C LEU A 81 -25.53 3.78 -12.65
N LYS A 82 -25.12 2.90 -13.56
CA LYS A 82 -23.93 3.05 -14.39
C LYS A 82 -23.99 4.33 -15.20
N LYS A 83 -25.11 4.60 -15.87
CA LYS A 83 -25.30 5.83 -16.63
C LYS A 83 -25.21 7.07 -15.74
N ALA A 84 -25.75 7.02 -14.52
CA ALA A 84 -25.63 8.11 -13.55
C ALA A 84 -24.18 8.29 -13.06
N LEU A 85 -23.45 7.20 -12.80
CA LEU A 85 -22.04 7.21 -12.41
C LEU A 85 -21.11 7.69 -13.52
N LEU A 86 -21.48 7.47 -14.79
CA LEU A 86 -20.71 7.91 -15.97
C LEU A 86 -21.14 9.29 -16.49
N HIS A 87 -22.24 9.84 -15.98
CA HIS A 87 -22.76 11.14 -16.37
C HIS A 87 -21.78 12.30 -16.10
N GLY A 88 -21.19 12.88 -17.14
CA GLY A 88 -20.27 14.01 -17.01
C GLY A 88 -18.81 13.63 -16.72
N ILE A 89 -18.42 12.36 -16.87
CA ILE A 89 -17.00 12.04 -17.09
C ILE A 89 -16.69 12.42 -18.54
N ASN A 90 -15.86 13.46 -18.70
CA ASN A 90 -15.30 13.83 -20.00
C ASN A 90 -13.80 14.13 -19.83
N ASN A 91 -12.97 13.12 -20.12
CA ASN A 91 -11.52 13.22 -19.92
C ASN A 91 -10.89 14.35 -20.75
N ASP A 92 -11.45 14.65 -21.92
CA ASP A 92 -10.92 15.68 -22.82
C ASP A 92 -11.16 17.11 -22.28
N GLU A 93 -12.21 17.31 -21.48
CA GLU A 93 -12.51 18.61 -20.87
C GLU A 93 -11.53 18.99 -19.77
N LEU A 94 -10.96 18.03 -19.05
CA LEU A 94 -9.97 18.32 -18.01
C LEU A 94 -8.58 18.61 -18.61
N GLU A 95 -8.25 17.96 -19.72
CA GLU A 95 -6.97 18.14 -20.41
C GLU A 95 -6.79 19.56 -20.98
N GLN A 96 -7.87 20.28 -21.30
CA GLN A 96 -7.77 21.67 -21.79
C GLN A 96 -7.14 22.64 -20.77
N PHE A 97 -7.21 22.31 -19.47
CA PHE A 97 -6.63 23.12 -18.39
C PHE A 97 -5.17 22.77 -18.09
N ARG A 98 -4.65 21.69 -18.68
CA ARG A 98 -3.28 21.22 -18.46
C ARG A 98 -2.27 22.13 -19.14
N LYS A 99 -1.14 22.38 -18.46
CA LYS A 99 0.04 23.01 -19.06
C LYS A 99 1.04 21.96 -19.50
N SER A 100 1.57 22.09 -20.71
CA SER A 100 2.58 21.13 -21.20
C SER A 100 3.91 21.31 -20.46
N ASP A 101 4.73 20.26 -20.41
CA ASP A 101 6.06 20.33 -19.78
C ASP A 101 6.94 21.42 -20.39
N ASP A 102 6.79 21.69 -21.69
CA ASP A 102 7.55 22.72 -22.39
C ASP A 102 7.08 24.13 -22.01
N GLU A 103 5.76 24.32 -21.83
CA GLU A 103 5.20 25.56 -21.29
C GLU A 103 5.66 25.81 -19.86
N LEU A 104 5.65 24.78 -19.00
CA LEU A 104 6.13 24.89 -17.62
C LEU A 104 7.62 25.26 -17.55
N LYS A 105 8.45 24.68 -18.43
CA LYS A 105 9.87 25.03 -18.53
C LYS A 105 10.10 26.46 -19.04
N ALA A 106 9.23 26.93 -19.94
CA ALA A 106 9.29 28.30 -20.44
C ALA A 106 8.90 29.36 -19.39
N MET A 107 8.16 28.98 -18.34
CA MET A 107 7.78 29.89 -17.26
C MET A 107 8.98 30.27 -16.38
N LYS A 108 9.39 31.54 -16.48
CA LYS A 108 10.51 32.10 -15.70
C LYS A 108 10.19 32.30 -14.21
N ASN A 109 8.93 32.51 -13.85
CA ASN A 109 8.52 32.74 -12.45
C ASN A 109 8.29 31.40 -11.72
N LYS A 110 9.14 31.10 -10.74
CA LYS A 110 9.09 29.86 -9.95
C LYS A 110 7.74 29.65 -9.23
N LYS A 111 7.10 30.72 -8.73
CA LYS A 111 5.80 30.61 -8.03
C LYS A 111 4.67 30.25 -8.97
N VAL A 112 4.64 30.88 -10.16
CA VAL A 112 3.62 30.59 -11.19
C VAL A 112 3.81 29.19 -11.74
N ARG A 113 5.06 28.78 -12.00
CA ARG A 113 5.37 27.41 -12.44
C ARG A 113 4.90 26.38 -11.40
N ALA A 114 5.23 26.58 -10.12
CA ALA A 114 4.80 25.69 -9.05
C ALA A 114 3.26 25.60 -8.90
N PHE A 115 2.55 26.70 -9.17
CA PHE A 115 1.08 26.70 -9.20
C PHE A 115 0.53 25.80 -10.30
N TYR A 116 1.04 25.93 -11.53
CA TYR A 116 0.60 25.09 -12.66
C TYR A 116 1.07 23.64 -12.55
N GLU A 117 2.23 23.38 -11.96
CA GLU A 117 2.67 22.02 -11.58
C GLU A 117 1.65 21.39 -10.61
N LYS A 118 1.25 22.10 -9.55
CA LYS A 118 0.24 21.62 -8.60
C LYS A 118 -1.14 21.44 -9.24
N GLN A 119 -1.51 22.30 -10.20
CA GLN A 119 -2.74 22.15 -10.97
C GLN A 119 -2.71 20.88 -11.82
N ASN A 120 -1.63 20.66 -12.58
CA ASN A 120 -1.47 19.46 -13.40
C ASN A 120 -1.49 18.19 -12.53
N ASP A 121 -0.86 18.21 -11.36
CA ASP A 121 -0.92 17.10 -10.40
C ASP A 121 -2.35 16.81 -9.94
N ARG A 122 -3.16 17.85 -9.65
CA ARG A 122 -4.56 17.68 -9.27
C ARG A 122 -5.42 17.16 -10.43
N LEU A 123 -5.16 17.59 -11.67
CA LEU A 123 -5.82 17.03 -12.86
C LEU A 123 -5.50 15.54 -13.03
N ASN A 124 -4.25 15.12 -12.76
CA ASN A 124 -3.89 13.70 -12.77
C ASN A 124 -4.67 12.91 -11.70
N ASP A 125 -4.80 13.46 -10.49
CA ASP A 125 -5.56 12.80 -9.42
C ASP A 125 -7.05 12.63 -9.80
N TRP A 126 -7.65 13.62 -10.47
CA TRP A 126 -9.04 13.55 -10.94
C TRP A 126 -9.23 12.54 -12.07
N LEU A 127 -8.33 12.53 -13.05
CA LEU A 127 -8.35 11.54 -14.13
C LEU A 127 -8.17 10.11 -13.60
N GLU A 128 -7.37 9.92 -12.55
CA GLU A 128 -7.24 8.63 -11.88
C GLU A 128 -8.56 8.19 -11.24
N VAL A 129 -9.25 9.11 -10.54
CA VAL A 129 -10.57 8.85 -9.96
C VAL A 129 -11.59 8.47 -11.05
N ASP A 130 -11.65 9.24 -12.13
CA ASP A 130 -12.58 8.98 -13.24
C ASP A 130 -12.27 7.63 -13.90
N ALA A 131 -11.00 7.31 -14.12
CA ALA A 131 -10.59 6.01 -14.65
C ALA A 131 -10.96 4.84 -13.73
N ILE A 132 -10.81 5.00 -12.41
CA ILE A 132 -11.20 3.98 -11.43
C ILE A 132 -12.72 3.79 -11.44
N VAL A 133 -13.50 4.87 -11.43
CA VAL A 133 -14.97 4.77 -11.47
C VAL A 133 -15.42 4.10 -12.77
N MET A 134 -14.80 4.43 -13.90
CA MET A 134 -15.09 3.76 -15.19
C MET A 134 -14.73 2.28 -15.20
N ALA A 135 -13.60 1.90 -14.60
CA ALA A 135 -13.12 0.52 -14.62
C ALA A 135 -13.83 -0.38 -13.60
N VAL A 136 -14.06 0.13 -12.39
CA VAL A 136 -14.52 -0.67 -11.25
C VAL A 136 -16.05 -0.70 -11.17
N ALA A 137 -16.74 0.39 -11.51
CA ALA A 137 -18.19 0.44 -11.31
C ALA A 137 -18.95 -0.62 -12.13
N ASP A 138 -18.48 -0.95 -13.33
CA ASP A 138 -19.14 -1.94 -14.19
C ASP A 138 -19.04 -3.36 -13.58
N ASP A 139 -17.81 -3.80 -13.32
CA ASP A 139 -17.53 -5.13 -12.79
C ASP A 139 -18.11 -5.35 -11.37
N VAL A 140 -18.17 -4.28 -10.56
CA VAL A 140 -18.79 -4.33 -9.24
C VAL A 140 -20.29 -4.49 -9.36
N LEU A 141 -20.95 -3.68 -10.18
CA LEU A 141 -22.40 -3.74 -10.36
C LEU A 141 -22.85 -5.08 -10.97
N ASP A 142 -22.06 -5.63 -11.88
CA ASP A 142 -22.32 -6.93 -12.48
C ASP A 142 -22.21 -8.07 -11.46
N SER A 143 -21.36 -7.91 -10.45
CA SER A 143 -21.15 -8.91 -9.39
C SER A 143 -22.26 -8.95 -8.33
N PHE A 144 -23.11 -7.94 -8.24
CA PHE A 144 -24.23 -7.98 -7.29
C PHE A 144 -25.27 -9.04 -7.69
N ASP A 145 -26.03 -9.54 -6.71
CA ASP A 145 -27.12 -10.52 -6.88
C ASP A 145 -26.89 -11.59 -7.98
N PRO A 146 -26.02 -12.59 -7.72
CA PRO A 146 -25.64 -13.57 -8.72
C PRO A 146 -26.72 -14.62 -9.02
N ASP A 147 -27.76 -14.70 -8.19
CA ASP A 147 -28.91 -15.62 -8.28
C ASP A 147 -30.22 -14.85 -8.08
N PRO A 148 -30.64 -14.05 -9.09
CA PRO A 148 -31.81 -13.16 -8.95
C PRO A 148 -33.13 -13.91 -8.77
N ASP A 149 -33.24 -15.12 -9.33
CA ASP A 149 -34.43 -15.96 -9.25
C ASP A 149 -34.43 -16.89 -8.03
N HIS A 150 -33.36 -16.84 -7.22
CA HIS A 150 -33.21 -17.54 -5.95
C HIS A 150 -33.39 -19.05 -6.09
N ASP A 151 -32.92 -19.61 -7.21
CA ASP A 151 -33.09 -21.03 -7.50
C ASP A 151 -31.88 -21.89 -7.10
N GLY A 152 -30.86 -21.23 -6.53
CA GLY A 152 -29.63 -21.84 -6.05
C GLY A 152 -28.58 -21.99 -7.15
N ILE A 153 -28.85 -21.51 -8.37
CA ILE A 153 -27.91 -21.50 -9.49
C ILE A 153 -27.46 -20.06 -9.73
N ASN A 154 -26.18 -19.80 -9.53
CA ASN A 154 -25.61 -18.49 -9.88
C ASN A 154 -25.60 -18.32 -11.41
N GLU A 155 -26.57 -17.60 -11.94
CA GLU A 155 -26.66 -17.26 -13.37
C GLU A 155 -25.54 -16.30 -13.80
N ARG A 156 -25.03 -15.48 -12.87
CA ARG A 156 -24.05 -14.42 -13.14
C ARG A 156 -22.63 -14.73 -12.65
N ASN A 157 -22.29 -16.00 -12.45
CA ASN A 157 -21.02 -16.42 -11.84
C ASN A 157 -19.74 -16.17 -12.70
N ASN A 158 -19.87 -15.66 -13.92
CA ASN A 158 -18.79 -15.62 -14.91
C ASN A 158 -18.07 -14.26 -15.07
N GLN A 159 -18.45 -13.22 -14.32
CA GLN A 159 -17.84 -11.88 -14.38
C GLN A 159 -17.90 -11.20 -12.99
N GLY A 160 -16.91 -10.36 -12.67
CA GLY A 160 -16.90 -9.54 -11.44
C GLY A 160 -16.22 -10.15 -10.20
N LEU A 161 -16.44 -9.52 -9.03
CA LEU A 161 -15.73 -9.74 -7.75
C LEU A 161 -15.70 -11.18 -7.24
N HIS A 162 -16.72 -11.99 -7.55
CA HIS A 162 -16.81 -13.40 -7.12
C HIS A 162 -15.71 -14.27 -7.71
N THR A 163 -15.27 -13.96 -8.94
CA THR A 163 -14.21 -14.71 -9.63
C THR A 163 -12.80 -14.32 -9.15
N SER A 164 -12.64 -13.05 -8.73
CA SER A 164 -11.37 -12.50 -8.23
C SER A 164 -11.20 -12.68 -6.71
N GLY A 165 -12.13 -13.35 -6.03
CA GLY A 165 -12.11 -13.52 -4.57
C GLY A 165 -12.12 -12.20 -3.79
N GLY A 166 -12.80 -11.18 -4.33
CA GLY A 166 -12.87 -9.83 -3.76
C GLY A 166 -11.63 -8.95 -3.99
N ASN A 167 -10.67 -9.37 -4.84
CA ASN A 167 -9.49 -8.57 -5.12
C ASN A 167 -9.75 -7.50 -6.19
N ILE A 168 -9.93 -6.26 -5.75
CA ILE A 168 -10.23 -5.10 -6.61
C ILE A 168 -9.13 -4.83 -7.63
N GLN A 169 -7.88 -5.19 -7.29
CA GLN A 169 -6.73 -4.99 -8.16
C GLN A 169 -6.86 -5.73 -9.50
N ASP A 170 -7.69 -6.77 -9.56
CA ASP A 170 -7.95 -7.54 -10.76
C ASP A 170 -8.93 -6.85 -11.72
N PHE A 171 -9.59 -5.77 -11.31
CA PHE A 171 -10.51 -4.96 -12.14
C PHE A 171 -9.88 -3.64 -12.60
N LEU A 172 -8.70 -3.28 -12.10
CA LEU A 172 -8.01 -2.07 -12.55
C LEU A 172 -7.57 -2.19 -14.02
N PRO A 173 -7.36 -1.07 -14.75
CA PRO A 173 -6.78 -1.10 -16.09
C PRO A 173 -5.44 -1.85 -16.13
N GLN A 174 -5.20 -2.59 -17.22
CA GLN A 174 -4.01 -3.46 -17.33
C GLN A 174 -2.69 -2.69 -17.20
N ASP A 175 -2.63 -1.46 -17.71
CA ASP A 175 -1.46 -0.61 -17.61
C ASP A 175 -1.19 -0.14 -16.17
N GLU A 176 -2.25 0.05 -15.37
CA GLU A 176 -2.17 0.37 -13.95
C GLU A 176 -1.73 -0.85 -13.13
N LYS A 177 -2.27 -2.04 -13.41
CA LYS A 177 -1.80 -3.30 -12.81
C LYS A 177 -0.31 -3.51 -13.05
N GLU A 178 0.14 -3.36 -14.30
CA GLU A 178 1.56 -3.47 -14.64
C GLU A 178 2.43 -2.44 -13.91
N ARG A 179 1.95 -1.20 -13.79
CA ARG A 179 2.65 -0.13 -13.07
C ARG A 179 2.85 -0.51 -11.61
N ARG A 180 1.78 -0.94 -10.92
CA ARG A 180 1.81 -1.37 -9.52
C ARG A 180 2.70 -2.60 -9.32
N GLN A 181 2.61 -3.60 -10.18
CA GLN A 181 3.47 -4.78 -10.14
C GLN A 181 4.95 -4.44 -10.35
N LYS A 182 5.27 -3.58 -11.33
CA LYS A 182 6.65 -3.10 -11.59
C LYS A 182 7.19 -2.34 -10.39
N ALA A 183 6.40 -1.48 -9.76
CA ALA A 183 6.79 -0.75 -8.55
C ALA A 183 7.07 -1.70 -7.37
N GLY A 184 6.17 -2.67 -7.13
CA GLY A 184 6.35 -3.69 -6.10
C GLY A 184 7.59 -4.57 -6.32
N ASN A 185 7.83 -4.99 -7.57
CA ASN A 185 9.01 -5.78 -7.93
C ASN A 185 10.31 -4.99 -7.77
N ARG A 186 10.31 -3.70 -8.13
CA ARG A 186 11.46 -2.80 -7.90
C ARG A 186 11.75 -2.64 -6.40
N ALA A 187 10.72 -2.45 -5.58
CA ALA A 187 10.89 -2.36 -4.14
C ALA A 187 11.47 -3.65 -3.55
N LYS A 188 10.95 -4.83 -3.93
CA LYS A 188 11.50 -6.13 -3.52
C LYS A 188 12.96 -6.31 -3.95
N TRP A 189 13.27 -5.96 -5.19
CA TRP A 189 14.62 -6.05 -5.72
C TRP A 189 15.57 -5.13 -4.94
N ALA A 190 15.18 -3.88 -4.66
CA ALA A 190 15.99 -2.95 -3.88
C ALA A 190 16.26 -3.45 -2.46
N ILE A 191 15.23 -3.94 -1.76
CA ILE A 191 15.37 -4.52 -0.41
C ILE A 191 16.33 -5.72 -0.44
N ASN A 192 16.16 -6.65 -1.38
CA ASN A 192 16.99 -7.84 -1.46
C ASN A 192 18.44 -7.53 -1.83
N THR A 193 18.66 -6.60 -2.77
CA THR A 193 20.00 -6.12 -3.13
C THR A 193 20.69 -5.47 -1.94
N ASN A 194 19.98 -4.67 -1.15
CA ASN A 194 20.56 -4.06 0.03
C ASN A 194 20.90 -5.07 1.14
N VAL A 195 20.04 -6.07 1.39
CA VAL A 195 20.35 -7.18 2.30
C VAL A 195 21.66 -7.85 1.86
N LEU A 196 21.76 -8.22 0.59
CA LEU A 196 22.96 -8.88 0.06
C LEU A 196 24.21 -8.01 0.20
N ALA A 197 24.11 -6.71 -0.10
CA ALA A 197 25.22 -5.78 0.01
C ALA A 197 25.68 -5.60 1.47
N ASN A 198 24.75 -5.46 2.43
CA ASN A 198 25.09 -5.37 3.84
C ASN A 198 25.72 -6.67 4.38
N ILE A 199 25.30 -7.84 3.90
CA ILE A 199 25.97 -9.12 4.22
C ILE A 199 27.40 -9.12 3.69
N LEU A 200 27.62 -8.74 2.42
CA LEU A 200 28.95 -8.72 1.81
C LEU A 200 29.88 -7.72 2.50
N LEU A 201 29.37 -6.53 2.85
CA LEU A 201 30.12 -5.52 3.60
C LEU A 201 30.52 -6.02 4.97
N LEU A 202 29.61 -6.67 5.70
CA LEU A 202 29.91 -7.22 7.02
C LEU A 202 30.99 -8.31 6.94
N ILE A 203 30.88 -9.24 5.97
CA ILE A 203 31.89 -10.29 5.77
C ILE A 203 33.26 -9.66 5.46
N GLY A 204 33.31 -8.67 4.57
CA GLY A 204 34.55 -7.96 4.24
C GLY A 204 35.19 -7.29 5.46
N LYS A 205 34.38 -6.64 6.31
CA LYS A 205 34.87 -6.02 7.55
C LYS A 205 35.33 -7.03 8.60
N ILE A 206 34.62 -8.16 8.75
CA ILE A 206 35.04 -9.25 9.65
C ILE A 206 36.41 -9.79 9.23
N ILE A 207 36.65 -10.01 7.94
CA ILE A 207 37.96 -10.45 7.43
C ILE A 207 39.04 -9.39 7.70
N ALA A 208 38.73 -8.12 7.54
CA ALA A 208 39.66 -7.03 7.84
C ALA A 208 40.01 -6.95 9.34
N VAL A 209 39.03 -7.14 10.24
CA VAL A 209 39.24 -7.16 11.68
C VAL A 209 40.12 -8.33 12.11
N THR A 210 39.84 -9.55 11.63
CA THR A 210 40.61 -10.73 12.01
C THR A 210 42.06 -10.68 11.53
N SER A 211 42.32 -10.00 10.41
CA SER A 211 43.68 -9.78 9.90
C SER A 211 44.42 -8.63 10.59
N SER A 212 43.73 -7.57 11.02
CA SER A 212 44.36 -6.33 11.51
C SER A 212 44.39 -6.21 13.03
N GLY A 213 43.52 -6.91 13.75
CA GLY A 213 43.43 -6.88 15.22
C GLY A 213 43.12 -5.50 15.83
N SER A 214 42.67 -4.54 15.02
CA SER A 214 42.56 -3.13 15.42
C SER A 214 41.20 -2.83 16.06
N LEU A 215 41.22 -2.17 17.22
CA LEU A 215 40.01 -1.77 17.97
C LEU A 215 39.09 -0.84 17.16
N SER A 216 39.66 0.06 16.35
CA SER A 216 38.89 0.96 15.47
C SER A 216 38.13 0.20 14.35
N LEU A 217 38.72 -0.88 13.82
CA LEU A 217 38.06 -1.73 12.83
C LEU A 217 36.96 -2.59 13.46
N LEU A 218 37.14 -3.01 14.72
CA LEU A 218 36.11 -3.73 15.48
C LEU A 218 34.85 -2.87 15.66
N ALA A 219 35.01 -1.60 16.06
CA ALA A 219 33.90 -0.65 16.18
C ALA A 219 33.15 -0.49 14.85
N SER A 220 33.88 -0.26 13.74
CA SER A 220 33.27 -0.14 12.41
C SER A 220 32.58 -1.42 11.92
N THR A 221 32.94 -2.58 12.47
CA THR A 221 32.30 -3.87 12.16
C THR A 221 31.02 -4.06 12.96
N VAL A 222 30.99 -3.62 14.21
CA VAL A 222 29.75 -3.57 15.02
C VAL A 222 28.73 -2.68 14.36
N ASP A 223 29.13 -1.51 13.85
CA ASP A 223 28.23 -0.62 13.10
C ASP A 223 27.59 -1.35 11.91
N SER A 224 28.39 -2.01 11.07
CA SER A 224 27.86 -2.77 9.93
C SER A 224 27.05 -4.02 10.31
N ALA A 225 27.26 -4.56 11.52
CA ALA A 225 26.42 -5.63 12.04
C ALA A 225 25.03 -5.11 12.46
N LEU A 226 24.98 -3.90 13.06
CA LEU A 226 23.73 -3.22 13.37
C LEU A 226 22.96 -2.88 12.09
N ASP A 227 23.64 -2.38 11.05
CA ASP A 227 23.03 -2.10 9.75
C ASP A 227 22.42 -3.36 9.12
N LEU A 228 23.14 -4.49 9.19
CA LEU A 228 22.66 -5.77 8.70
C LEU A 228 21.44 -6.24 9.51
N LEU A 229 21.49 -6.16 10.84
CA LEU A 229 20.38 -6.52 11.71
C LEU A 229 19.14 -5.71 11.34
N CYS A 230 19.29 -4.41 11.13
CA CYS A 230 18.20 -3.52 10.77
C CYS A 230 17.61 -3.83 9.38
N THR A 231 18.49 -4.09 8.41
CA THR A 231 18.07 -4.52 7.06
C THR A 231 17.34 -5.87 7.11
N LEU A 232 17.79 -6.78 7.97
CA LEU A 232 17.16 -8.09 8.19
C LEU A 232 15.79 -7.94 8.85
N ILE A 233 15.61 -7.00 9.79
CA ILE A 233 14.30 -6.65 10.37
C ILE A 233 13.35 -6.19 9.27
N VAL A 234 13.75 -5.23 8.44
CA VAL A 234 12.91 -4.72 7.34
C VAL A 234 12.58 -5.83 6.34
N TRP A 235 13.57 -6.66 5.97
CA TRP A 235 13.36 -7.80 5.08
C TRP A 235 12.40 -8.84 5.67
N SER A 236 12.56 -9.17 6.96
CA SER A 236 11.70 -10.13 7.68
C SER A 236 10.28 -9.60 7.79
N THR A 237 10.11 -8.33 8.10
CA THR A 237 8.80 -7.67 8.13
C THR A 237 8.13 -7.76 6.76
N ASN A 238 8.83 -7.38 5.69
CA ASN A 238 8.30 -7.48 4.33
C ASN A 238 7.93 -8.94 3.96
N ARG A 239 8.76 -9.90 4.34
CA ARG A 239 8.53 -11.34 4.10
C ARG A 239 7.31 -11.84 4.86
N VAL A 240 7.16 -11.45 6.13
CA VAL A 240 6.02 -11.82 7.00
C VAL A 240 4.72 -11.23 6.48
N VAL A 241 4.73 -10.00 5.95
CA VAL A 241 3.54 -9.41 5.30
C VAL A 241 3.12 -10.22 4.08
N GLN A 242 4.08 -10.68 3.27
CA GLN A 242 3.81 -11.43 2.04
C GLN A 242 3.45 -12.90 2.26
N TRP A 243 3.79 -13.49 3.41
CA TRP A 243 3.55 -14.90 3.67
C TRP A 243 2.06 -15.22 3.83
N ARG A 244 1.38 -15.68 2.78
CA ARG A 244 -0.02 -16.14 2.86
C ARG A 244 -0.16 -17.50 3.57
N LEU A 245 0.05 -17.55 4.88
CA LEU A 245 -0.36 -18.68 5.72
C LEU A 245 -1.83 -18.51 6.11
N ASN A 246 -2.67 -19.50 5.79
CA ASN A 246 -4.10 -19.49 6.11
C ASN A 246 -4.39 -19.30 7.62
N SER A 247 -3.50 -19.78 8.49
CA SER A 247 -3.61 -19.58 9.95
C SER A 247 -3.48 -18.09 10.34
N LEU A 248 -2.65 -17.33 9.64
CA LEU A 248 -2.44 -15.90 9.91
C LEU A 248 -3.60 -15.04 9.41
N GLN A 249 -4.31 -15.48 8.35
CA GLN A 249 -5.48 -14.76 7.83
C GLN A 249 -6.64 -14.73 8.83
N LYS A 250 -6.82 -15.79 9.64
CA LYS A 250 -7.82 -15.82 10.71
C LYS A 250 -7.49 -14.87 11.86
N LYS A 251 -6.19 -14.70 12.17
CA LYS A 251 -5.72 -13.83 13.26
C LYS A 251 -5.70 -12.36 12.84
N PHE A 252 -5.44 -12.08 11.57
CA PHE A 252 -5.39 -10.73 11.00
C PHE A 252 -6.35 -10.63 9.79
N PRO A 253 -7.66 -10.49 10.03
CA PRO A 253 -8.66 -10.48 8.95
C PRO A 253 -8.51 -9.27 8.02
N VAL A 254 -7.92 -8.18 8.51
CA VAL A 254 -7.74 -6.92 7.77
C VAL A 254 -6.37 -6.83 7.07
N GLY A 255 -5.62 -7.95 7.02
CA GLY A 255 -4.29 -8.00 6.41
C GLY A 255 -3.16 -7.57 7.35
N ARG A 256 -1.93 -7.59 6.82
CA ARG A 256 -0.69 -7.44 7.60
C ARG A 256 0.18 -6.24 7.24
N ARG A 257 -0.26 -5.40 6.29
CA ARG A 257 0.45 -4.19 5.88
C ARG A 257 0.75 -3.24 7.05
N ARG A 258 -0.03 -3.31 8.13
CA ARG A 258 0.18 -2.57 9.39
C ARG A 258 1.47 -2.93 10.15
N LEU A 259 2.09 -4.06 9.85
CA LEU A 259 3.37 -4.44 10.46
C LEU A 259 4.55 -3.70 9.82
N GLU A 260 4.38 -3.12 8.64
CA GLU A 260 5.46 -2.46 7.90
C GLU A 260 6.05 -1.25 8.64
N PRO A 261 5.24 -0.30 9.16
CA PRO A 261 5.75 0.82 9.94
C PRO A 261 6.36 0.40 11.28
N LEU A 262 5.93 -0.72 11.87
CA LEU A 262 6.52 -1.24 13.10
C LEU A 262 7.98 -1.65 12.91
N GLY A 263 8.33 -2.22 11.74
CA GLY A 263 9.72 -2.51 11.40
C GLY A 263 10.57 -1.25 11.34
N ILE A 264 10.06 -0.19 10.71
CA ILE A 264 10.73 1.12 10.62
C ILE A 264 10.84 1.78 12.00
N LEU A 265 9.83 1.62 12.86
CA LEU A 265 9.82 2.13 14.22
C LEU A 265 10.92 1.49 15.08
N VAL A 266 10.97 0.14 15.11
CA VAL A 266 12.01 -0.60 15.85
C VAL A 266 13.40 -0.22 15.34
N PHE A 267 13.54 -0.10 14.02
CA PHE A 267 14.79 0.33 13.41
C PHE A 267 15.21 1.74 13.87
N SER A 268 14.30 2.71 13.81
CA SER A 268 14.57 4.09 14.22
C SER A 268 15.02 4.17 15.68
N ILE A 269 14.44 3.36 16.58
CA ILE A 269 14.82 3.30 17.99
C ILE A 269 16.25 2.76 18.16
N ILE A 270 16.60 1.68 17.46
CA ILE A 270 17.96 1.10 17.49
C ILE A 270 18.99 2.13 17.00
N MET A 271 18.67 2.87 15.94
CA MET A 271 19.55 3.91 15.41
C MET A 271 19.77 5.04 16.41
N VAL A 272 18.70 5.56 17.02
CA VAL A 272 18.82 6.61 18.05
C VAL A 272 19.69 6.16 19.22
N ILE A 273 19.52 4.92 19.70
CA ILE A 273 20.34 4.36 20.79
C ILE A 273 21.80 4.25 20.37
N SER A 274 22.08 3.75 19.18
CA SER A 274 23.44 3.56 18.67
C SER A 274 24.18 4.89 18.54
N PHE A 275 23.54 5.91 17.98
CA PHE A 275 24.14 7.25 17.88
C PHE A 275 24.22 7.98 19.22
N ALA A 276 23.35 7.68 20.19
CA ALA A 276 23.48 8.19 21.55
C ALA A 276 24.74 7.62 22.25
N GLN A 277 25.10 6.36 21.99
CA GLN A 277 26.35 5.77 22.49
C GLN A 277 27.57 6.43 21.86
N ILE A 278 27.57 6.65 20.54
CA ILE A 278 28.66 7.38 19.84
C ILE A 278 28.79 8.80 20.38
N LEU A 279 27.67 9.48 20.67
CA LEU A 279 27.68 10.80 21.27
C LEU A 279 28.31 10.77 22.68
N GLN A 280 27.97 9.78 23.51
CA GLN A 280 28.58 9.60 24.82
C GLN A 280 30.10 9.38 24.71
N GLU A 281 30.55 8.47 23.84
CA GLU A 281 31.97 8.24 23.59
C GLU A 281 32.70 9.49 23.10
N SER A 282 32.04 10.30 22.27
CA SER A 282 32.58 11.56 21.77
C SER A 282 32.77 12.57 22.90
N VAL A 283 31.82 12.68 23.82
CA VAL A 283 31.92 13.55 25.00
C VAL A 283 33.01 13.05 25.96
N GLU A 284 33.08 11.75 26.21
CA GLU A 284 34.11 11.13 27.04
C GLU A 284 35.52 11.35 26.48
N LYS A 285 35.69 11.32 25.15
CA LYS A 285 36.97 11.61 24.47
C LYS A 285 37.37 13.09 24.55
N ILE A 286 36.42 14.02 24.62
CA ILE A 286 36.69 15.47 24.76
C ILE A 286 37.01 15.84 26.21
N MET A 287 36.36 15.20 27.18
CA MET A 287 36.45 15.53 28.61
C MET A 287 37.87 15.52 29.23
N PRO A 288 38.82 14.65 28.85
CA PRO A 288 40.17 14.70 29.40
C PRO A 288 40.99 15.93 28.94
N LEU A 289 40.48 16.76 28.01
CA LEU A 289 41.10 17.99 27.48
C LEU A 289 42.55 17.83 26.96
N LYS A 290 43.01 16.59 26.82
CA LYS A 290 44.35 16.20 26.34
C LYS A 290 44.19 14.98 25.45
N GLY A 291 44.64 15.08 24.20
CA GLY A 291 44.66 13.98 23.25
C GLY A 291 45.75 14.20 22.20
N THR A 292 46.24 13.11 21.62
CA THR A 292 47.07 13.12 20.41
C THR A 292 46.17 12.90 19.20
N ALA A 293 46.46 13.60 18.10
CA ALA A 293 45.81 13.30 16.83
C ALA A 293 46.39 11.96 16.32
N ASP A 294 45.64 10.88 16.48
CA ASP A 294 46.07 9.56 16.03
C ASP A 294 45.89 9.46 14.50
N GLU A 295 46.90 8.94 13.81
CA GLU A 295 46.79 8.64 12.38
C GLU A 295 45.77 7.53 12.16
N LEU A 296 44.83 7.74 11.23
CA LEU A 296 43.98 6.64 10.80
C LEU A 296 44.84 5.59 10.08
N PRO A 297 44.81 4.33 10.51
CA PRO A 297 45.47 3.27 9.77
C PRO A 297 44.87 3.21 8.36
N TRP A 298 45.73 3.06 7.35
CA TRP A 298 45.32 3.03 5.94
C TRP A 298 44.23 1.99 5.64
N MET A 299 44.19 0.90 6.43
CA MET A 299 43.15 -0.12 6.39
C MET A 299 41.77 0.39 6.84
N ALA A 300 41.70 1.27 7.84
CA ALA A 300 40.45 1.90 8.27
C ALA A 300 39.94 2.88 7.21
N VAL A 301 40.84 3.63 6.57
CA VAL A 301 40.51 4.52 5.45
C VAL A 301 39.95 3.72 4.26
N GLY A 302 40.57 2.58 3.92
CA GLY A 302 40.10 1.69 2.88
C GLY A 302 38.73 1.06 3.18
N ALA A 303 38.52 0.60 4.42
CA ALA A 303 37.26 0.01 4.85
C ALA A 303 36.10 1.03 4.85
N MET A 304 36.33 2.24 5.36
CA MET A 304 35.34 3.33 5.35
C MET A 304 35.09 3.86 3.93
N GLY A 305 36.12 3.93 3.08
CA GLY A 305 35.96 4.29 1.67
C GLY A 305 35.10 3.29 0.90
N ALA A 306 35.29 1.98 1.16
CA ALA A 306 34.47 0.94 0.56
C ALA A 306 33.00 1.00 1.01
N THR A 307 32.72 1.36 2.27
CA THR A 307 31.33 1.54 2.74
C THR A 307 30.68 2.76 2.10
N VAL A 308 31.38 3.88 1.97
CA VAL A 308 30.89 5.09 1.29
C VAL A 308 30.49 4.79 -0.16
N ILE A 309 31.34 4.08 -0.91
CA ILE A 309 31.04 3.75 -2.32
C ILE A 309 29.85 2.79 -2.41
N THR A 310 29.87 1.72 -1.61
CA THR A 310 28.83 0.67 -1.68
C THR A 310 27.48 1.21 -1.27
N LYS A 311 27.38 1.89 -0.11
CA LYS A 311 26.13 2.49 0.36
C LYS A 311 25.69 3.67 -0.51
N GLY A 312 26.62 4.41 -1.11
CA GLY A 312 26.32 5.47 -2.08
C GLY A 312 25.62 4.94 -3.34
N ILE A 313 26.09 3.82 -3.89
CA ILE A 313 25.44 3.16 -5.05
C ILE A 313 24.03 2.68 -4.69
N ILE A 314 23.87 2.07 -3.51
CA ILE A 314 22.57 1.58 -3.03
C ILE A 314 21.60 2.74 -2.82
N TRP A 315 22.07 3.84 -2.22
CA TRP A 315 21.27 5.03 -1.99
C TRP A 315 20.73 5.61 -3.31
N ILE A 316 21.59 5.75 -4.34
CA ILE A 316 21.18 6.22 -5.67
C ILE A 316 20.16 5.26 -6.31
N GLY A 317 20.35 3.94 -6.16
CA GLY A 317 19.43 2.92 -6.68
C GLY A 317 18.07 2.88 -5.97
N CYS A 318 18.03 3.20 -4.67
CA CYS A 318 16.82 3.16 -3.85
C CYS A 318 16.04 4.49 -3.84
N SER A 319 16.71 5.62 -4.04
CA SER A 319 16.10 6.97 -4.07
C SER A 319 14.87 7.12 -4.99
N PRO A 320 14.79 6.52 -6.19
CA PRO A 320 13.61 6.66 -7.04
C PRO A 320 12.39 5.84 -6.57
N ILE A 321 12.55 4.93 -5.60
CA ILE A 321 11.48 4.05 -5.12
C ILE A 321 10.80 4.71 -3.92
N LYS A 322 9.50 5.01 -4.06
CA LYS A 322 8.74 5.80 -3.08
C LYS A 322 8.05 4.98 -1.98
N THR A 323 8.40 3.71 -1.81
CA THR A 323 7.84 2.91 -0.72
C THR A 323 8.50 3.30 0.60
N THR A 324 7.73 3.39 1.67
CA THR A 324 8.23 3.87 2.98
C THR A 324 9.36 3.01 3.53
N GLN A 325 9.28 1.70 3.35
CA GLN A 325 10.37 0.78 3.72
C GLN A 325 11.68 1.06 2.96
N VAL A 326 11.60 1.31 1.65
CA VAL A 326 12.79 1.57 0.83
C VAL A 326 13.32 2.98 1.09
N GLN A 327 12.45 3.93 1.43
CA GLN A 327 12.86 5.28 1.83
C GLN A 327 13.61 5.28 3.16
N ALA A 328 13.13 4.55 4.18
CA ALA A 328 13.84 4.39 5.45
C ALA A 328 15.23 3.78 5.22
N LEU A 329 15.33 2.81 4.30
CA LEU A 329 16.58 2.18 3.91
C LEU A 329 17.53 3.12 3.14
N ALA A 330 16.97 3.96 2.27
CA ALA A 330 17.74 4.97 1.56
C ALA A 330 18.24 6.07 2.52
N GLN A 331 17.44 6.45 3.52
CA GLN A 331 17.81 7.40 4.57
C GLN A 331 18.95 6.85 5.44
N ASP A 332 18.90 5.57 5.79
CA ASP A 332 20.00 4.85 6.44
C ASP A 332 21.29 4.91 5.62
N CYS A 333 21.25 4.41 4.38
CA CYS A 333 22.42 4.43 3.49
C CYS A 333 23.00 5.85 3.31
N LYS A 334 22.14 6.88 3.21
CA LYS A 334 22.56 8.29 3.14
C LYS A 334 23.27 8.71 4.42
N THR A 335 22.70 8.39 5.58
CA THR A 335 23.24 8.71 6.89
C THR A 335 24.62 8.08 7.08
N ASP A 336 24.78 6.82 6.68
CA ASP A 336 26.05 6.12 6.73
C ASP A 336 27.11 6.69 5.80
N VAL A 337 26.73 7.11 4.60
CA VAL A 337 27.64 7.77 3.66
C VAL A 337 28.13 9.09 4.27
N ILE A 338 27.22 9.89 4.84
CA ILE A 338 27.57 11.16 5.49
C ILE A 338 28.47 10.90 6.71
N PHE A 339 28.11 9.95 7.56
CA PHE A 339 28.87 9.57 8.74
C PHE A 339 30.28 9.09 8.40
N ASN A 340 30.41 8.08 7.55
CA ASN A 340 31.73 7.55 7.17
C ASN A 340 32.58 8.59 6.43
N THR A 341 31.98 9.46 5.61
CA THR A 341 32.73 10.51 4.90
C THR A 341 33.26 11.57 5.87
N LEU A 342 32.43 12.03 6.79
CA LEU A 342 32.82 13.05 7.78
C LEU A 342 33.80 12.48 8.83
N SER A 343 33.62 11.23 9.24
CA SER A 343 34.55 10.51 10.13
C SER A 343 35.91 10.23 9.49
N LEU A 344 36.04 10.32 8.15
CA LEU A 344 37.35 10.35 7.47
C LEU A 344 37.91 11.77 7.35
N LEU A 345 37.04 12.74 7.11
CA LEU A 345 37.41 14.12 6.84
C LEU A 345 37.86 14.87 8.10
N PHE A 346 37.16 14.71 9.24
CA PHE A 346 37.48 15.41 10.48
C PHE A 346 38.85 15.02 11.04
N PRO A 347 39.24 13.73 11.14
CA PRO A 347 40.59 13.35 11.54
C PRO A 347 41.67 13.80 10.56
N PHE A 348 41.41 13.73 9.25
CA PHE A 348 42.39 14.15 8.24
C PHE A 348 42.72 15.65 8.36
N ILE A 349 41.69 16.48 8.55
CA ILE A 349 41.86 17.91 8.81
C ILE A 349 42.49 18.13 10.19
N GLY A 350 42.06 17.39 11.21
CA GLY A 350 42.56 17.47 12.57
C GLY A 350 44.05 17.19 12.67
N TYR A 351 44.53 16.16 11.96
CA TYR A 351 45.95 15.84 11.85
C TYR A 351 46.73 16.96 11.15
N LYS A 352 46.25 17.45 10.00
CA LYS A 352 46.92 18.51 9.24
C LYS A 352 46.96 19.86 9.99
N ALA A 353 45.92 20.15 10.77
CA ALA A 353 45.79 21.39 11.53
C ALA A 353 46.29 21.28 12.99
N ASN A 354 46.71 20.09 13.43
CA ASN A 354 47.10 19.78 14.80
C ASN A 354 45.98 20.05 15.85
N ILE A 355 44.72 19.81 15.46
CA ILE A 355 43.53 20.02 16.29
C ILE A 355 42.96 18.66 16.72
N TRP A 356 43.36 18.19 17.91
CA TRP A 356 42.97 16.87 18.43
C TRP A 356 41.47 16.73 18.75
N TRP A 357 40.79 17.82 19.14
CA TRP A 357 39.38 17.79 19.54
C TRP A 357 38.41 17.82 18.34
N LEU A 358 38.90 18.07 17.12
CA LEU A 358 38.06 18.23 15.94
C LEU A 358 37.32 16.94 15.57
N ASP A 359 37.99 15.80 15.71
CA ASP A 359 37.41 14.47 15.44
C ASP A 359 36.25 14.15 16.39
N PRO A 360 36.43 14.12 17.73
CA PRO A 360 35.32 13.81 18.63
C PRO A 360 34.24 14.90 18.64
N ALA A 361 34.57 16.17 18.38
CA ALA A 361 33.55 17.22 18.24
C ALA A 361 32.70 17.04 16.96
N GLY A 362 33.33 16.66 15.86
CA GLY A 362 32.66 16.34 14.60
C GLY A 362 31.75 15.12 14.73
N ALA A 363 32.24 14.05 15.36
CA ALA A 363 31.46 12.85 15.65
C ALA A 363 30.25 13.17 16.55
N GLY A 364 30.44 13.95 17.63
CA GLY A 364 29.34 14.35 18.52
C GLY A 364 28.28 15.21 17.82
N LEU A 365 28.69 16.22 17.04
CA LEU A 365 27.75 17.06 16.29
C LEU A 365 26.95 16.25 15.27
N LEU A 366 27.61 15.31 14.60
CA LEU A 366 26.97 14.45 13.62
C LEU A 366 26.00 13.47 14.26
N SER A 367 26.36 12.86 15.39
CA SER A 367 25.46 12.01 16.16
C SER A 367 24.19 12.76 16.58
N LEU A 368 24.29 14.02 17.01
CA LEU A 368 23.11 14.84 17.33
C LEU A 368 22.20 15.06 16.12
N PHE A 369 22.78 15.34 14.95
CA PHE A 369 22.00 15.50 13.71
C PHE A 369 21.25 14.21 13.35
N ILE A 370 21.92 13.06 13.46
CA ILE A 370 21.35 11.76 13.13
C ILE A 370 20.27 11.34 14.13
N ILE A 371 20.49 11.58 15.44
CA ILE A 371 19.48 11.37 16.48
C ILE A 371 18.23 12.20 16.20
N TYR A 372 18.39 13.46 15.78
CA TYR A 372 17.26 14.31 15.42
C TYR A 372 16.50 13.77 14.20
N ASP A 373 17.20 13.39 13.13
CA ASP A 373 16.61 12.86 11.88
C ASP A 373 15.82 11.57 12.14
N TRP A 374 16.43 10.58 12.81
CA TRP A 374 15.74 9.33 13.17
C TRP A 374 14.68 9.50 14.25
N GLY A 375 14.87 10.47 15.17
CA GLY A 375 13.87 10.84 16.15
C GLY A 375 12.60 11.39 15.49
N GLN A 376 12.77 12.23 14.46
CA GLN A 376 11.66 12.71 13.64
C GLN A 376 10.98 11.55 12.90
N THR A 377 11.74 10.66 12.24
CA THR A 377 11.18 9.47 11.57
C THR A 377 10.41 8.58 12.53
N CYS A 378 10.91 8.36 13.74
CA CYS A 378 10.23 7.62 14.80
C CYS A 378 8.88 8.26 15.15
N PHE A 379 8.89 9.57 15.43
CA PHE A 379 7.67 10.31 15.80
C PHE A 379 6.63 10.34 14.66
N GLU A 380 7.07 10.50 13.42
CA GLU A 380 6.20 10.43 12.24
C GLU A 380 5.52 9.06 12.11
N ASN A 381 6.28 7.96 12.27
CA ASN A 381 5.71 6.60 12.20
C ASN A 381 4.74 6.33 13.37
N VAL A 382 5.04 6.79 14.59
CA VAL A 382 4.10 6.70 15.72
C VAL A 382 2.83 7.47 15.42
N THR A 383 2.94 8.72 14.94
CA THR A 383 1.78 9.56 14.63
C THR A 383 0.90 8.93 13.55
N ARG A 384 1.50 8.35 12.49
CA ARG A 384 0.77 7.60 11.46
C ARG A 384 0.10 6.34 11.98
N LEU A 385 0.74 5.62 12.92
CA LEU A 385 0.15 4.46 13.57
C LEU A 385 -1.01 4.83 14.51
N SER A 386 -0.99 6.06 15.04
CA SER A 386 -2.00 6.61 15.96
C SER A 386 -3.22 7.24 15.27
N GLY A 387 -3.35 7.18 13.94
CA GLY A 387 -4.53 7.73 13.26
C GLY A 387 -4.35 9.15 12.71
N GLN A 388 -3.15 9.54 12.28
CA GLN A 388 -2.91 10.84 11.66
C GLN A 388 -3.89 11.11 10.50
N ALA A 389 -4.48 12.30 10.43
CA ALA A 389 -5.30 12.70 9.28
C ALA A 389 -4.52 12.55 7.96
N ALA A 390 -5.23 12.14 6.91
CA ALA A 390 -4.68 12.02 5.58
C ALA A 390 -4.21 13.38 5.04
N SER A 391 -3.29 13.35 4.07
CA SER A 391 -2.81 14.58 3.43
C SER A 391 -3.95 15.35 2.76
N GLU A 392 -3.91 16.69 2.78
CA GLU A 392 -4.91 17.54 2.10
C GLU A 392 -5.08 17.20 0.61
N LYS A 393 -3.99 16.72 -0.03
CA LYS A 393 -4.02 16.25 -1.42
C LYS A 393 -4.95 15.05 -1.57
N LEU A 394 -4.78 14.03 -0.73
CA LEU A 394 -5.61 12.83 -0.74
C LEU A 394 -7.05 13.16 -0.34
N THR A 395 -7.26 13.99 0.70
CA THR A 395 -8.60 14.44 1.08
C THR A 395 -9.31 15.12 -0.09
N ALA A 396 -8.65 15.99 -0.86
CA ALA A 396 -9.25 16.60 -2.04
C ALA A 396 -9.56 15.59 -3.16
N LYS A 397 -8.72 14.57 -3.35
CA LYS A 397 -8.96 13.45 -4.28
C LYS A 397 -10.20 12.65 -3.86
N LEU A 398 -10.35 12.37 -2.56
CA LEU A 398 -11.51 11.70 -1.97
C LEU A 398 -12.80 12.53 -2.11
N LEU A 399 -12.74 13.84 -1.90
CA LEU A 399 -13.90 14.70 -2.16
C LEU A 399 -14.31 14.70 -3.64
N TYR A 400 -13.36 14.60 -4.57
CA TYR A 400 -13.69 14.46 -5.99
C TYR A 400 -14.34 13.10 -6.30
N MET A 401 -13.87 12.01 -5.66
CA MET A 401 -14.55 10.72 -5.70
C MET A 401 -16.00 10.83 -5.19
N ALA A 402 -16.23 11.49 -4.05
CA ALA A 402 -17.58 11.77 -3.56
C ALA A 402 -18.42 12.57 -4.57
N TYR A 403 -17.86 13.63 -5.14
CA TYR A 403 -18.53 14.44 -6.16
C TYR A 403 -19.01 13.61 -7.35
N ARG A 404 -18.26 12.59 -7.76
CA ARG A 404 -18.64 11.69 -8.84
C ARG A 404 -19.94 10.92 -8.57
N PHE A 405 -20.25 10.66 -7.30
CA PHE A 405 -21.47 9.97 -6.86
C PHE A 405 -22.63 10.94 -6.57
N SER A 406 -22.42 12.26 -6.67
CA SER A 406 -23.46 13.27 -6.41
C SER A 406 -24.75 13.14 -7.24
N PRO A 407 -24.77 12.58 -8.47
CA PRO A 407 -26.03 12.39 -9.20
C PRO A 407 -26.95 11.33 -8.57
N ILE A 408 -26.42 10.52 -7.65
CA ILE A 408 -27.07 9.31 -7.13
C ILE A 408 -27.40 9.47 -5.64
N VAL A 409 -26.56 10.22 -4.91
CA VAL A 409 -26.77 10.52 -3.49
C VAL A 409 -27.37 11.91 -3.30
N GLN A 410 -28.13 12.11 -2.24
CA GLN A 410 -28.68 13.44 -1.90
C GLN A 410 -27.60 14.39 -1.38
N GLY A 411 -26.52 13.84 -0.80
CA GLY A 411 -25.39 14.60 -0.31
C GLY A 411 -24.39 13.75 0.47
N PHE A 412 -23.36 14.41 0.98
CA PHE A 412 -22.33 13.83 1.84
C PHE A 412 -22.30 14.58 3.16
N LYS A 413 -22.41 13.84 4.26
CA LYS A 413 -22.38 14.40 5.62
C LYS A 413 -20.94 14.57 6.11
N SER A 414 -20.10 13.58 5.85
CA SER A 414 -18.71 13.53 6.30
C SER A 414 -17.86 12.71 5.34
N VAL A 415 -16.62 13.14 5.14
CA VAL A 415 -15.56 12.39 4.46
C VAL A 415 -14.33 12.48 5.34
N GLN A 416 -14.03 11.42 6.07
CA GLN A 416 -12.86 11.35 6.94
C GLN A 416 -11.85 10.38 6.37
N ALA A 417 -10.58 10.74 6.47
CA ALA A 417 -9.50 9.89 6.03
C ALA A 417 -8.33 10.01 7.00
N TYR A 418 -7.84 8.88 7.47
CA TYR A 418 -6.78 8.81 8.46
C TYR A 418 -5.85 7.61 8.19
N HIS A 419 -4.60 7.75 8.60
CA HIS A 419 -3.59 6.72 8.45
C HIS A 419 -3.82 5.58 9.44
N GLN A 420 -3.70 4.35 8.94
CA GLN A 420 -3.72 3.16 9.78
C GLN A 420 -2.48 2.32 9.45
N GLY A 421 -1.32 2.83 9.87
CA GLY A 421 -0.02 2.33 9.43
C GLY A 421 0.46 3.08 8.19
N ASP A 422 0.87 2.36 7.14
CA ASP A 422 1.33 2.99 5.89
C ASP A 422 0.16 3.43 4.99
N GLY A 423 -0.91 2.64 4.95
CA GLY A 423 -2.11 2.94 4.17
C GLY A 423 -3.12 3.85 4.88
N VAL A 424 -4.10 4.31 4.10
CA VAL A 424 -5.15 5.22 4.56
C VAL A 424 -6.49 4.49 4.63
N TRP A 425 -7.20 4.74 5.72
CA TRP A 425 -8.59 4.34 5.93
C TRP A 425 -9.49 5.52 5.63
N VAL A 426 -10.61 5.24 4.96
CA VAL A 426 -11.55 6.27 4.54
C VAL A 426 -12.94 5.92 5.05
N GLU A 427 -13.62 6.92 5.60
CA GLU A 427 -15.00 6.82 6.05
C GLU A 427 -15.84 7.84 5.29
N TYR A 428 -16.87 7.35 4.60
CA TYR A 428 -17.88 8.17 3.92
C TYR A 428 -19.21 8.02 4.64
N ASP A 429 -19.82 9.15 4.97
CA ASP A 429 -21.22 9.21 5.39
C ASP A 429 -22.03 9.83 4.25
N ILE A 430 -22.80 9.00 3.54
CA ILE A 430 -23.63 9.43 2.41
C ILE A 430 -25.09 9.58 2.82
N LEU A 431 -25.81 10.50 2.17
CA LEU A 431 -27.22 10.74 2.40
C LEU A 431 -28.07 10.17 1.25
N LEU A 432 -29.05 9.34 1.60
CA LEU A 432 -30.04 8.78 0.67
C LEU A 432 -31.48 9.06 1.13
N ASP A 433 -32.43 8.98 0.20
CA ASP A 433 -33.84 9.13 0.54
C ASP A 433 -34.29 8.00 1.48
N GLN A 434 -35.12 8.32 2.48
CA GLN A 434 -35.65 7.32 3.43
C GLN A 434 -36.42 6.17 2.77
N ASN A 435 -36.98 6.41 1.57
CA ASN A 435 -37.75 5.41 0.82
C ASN A 435 -36.87 4.64 -0.18
N THR A 436 -35.55 4.90 -0.22
CA THR A 436 -34.62 4.16 -1.06
C THR A 436 -34.60 2.71 -0.62
N LYS A 437 -34.87 1.80 -1.56
CA LYS A 437 -34.87 0.36 -1.29
C LYS A 437 -33.48 -0.11 -0.88
N LEU A 438 -33.41 -1.04 0.07
CA LEU A 438 -32.16 -1.56 0.64
C LEU A 438 -31.16 -2.01 -0.42
N HIS A 439 -31.60 -2.75 -1.44
CA HIS A 439 -30.72 -3.21 -2.51
C HIS A 439 -30.07 -2.04 -3.26
N ARG A 440 -30.80 -0.95 -3.56
CA ARG A 440 -30.24 0.24 -4.22
C ARG A 440 -29.28 0.98 -3.30
N THR A 441 -29.60 1.06 -2.02
CA THR A 441 -28.71 1.63 -0.99
C THR A 441 -27.38 0.86 -0.92
N HIS A 442 -27.47 -0.47 -0.90
CA HIS A 442 -26.31 -1.36 -0.89
C HIS A 442 -25.46 -1.23 -2.16
N ASP A 443 -26.09 -1.30 -3.35
CA ASP A 443 -25.41 -1.16 -4.64
C ASP A 443 -24.61 0.15 -4.71
N VAL A 444 -25.18 1.27 -4.23
CA VAL A 444 -24.50 2.58 -4.21
C VAL A 444 -23.34 2.61 -3.22
N ALA A 445 -23.59 2.19 -1.98
CA ALA A 445 -22.60 2.26 -0.91
C ALA A 445 -21.39 1.36 -1.19
N GLU A 446 -21.65 0.13 -1.65
CA GLU A 446 -20.59 -0.83 -1.95
C GLU A 446 -19.83 -0.47 -3.23
N THR A 447 -20.49 0.10 -4.24
CA THR A 447 -19.79 0.63 -5.43
C THR A 447 -18.84 1.78 -5.06
N LEU A 448 -19.27 2.70 -4.19
CA LEU A 448 -18.41 3.77 -3.67
C LEU A 448 -17.24 3.20 -2.87
N GLN A 449 -17.48 2.18 -2.05
CA GLN A 449 -16.45 1.52 -1.28
C GLN A 449 -15.37 0.92 -2.20
N TYR A 450 -15.77 0.11 -3.19
CA TYR A 450 -14.83 -0.52 -4.12
C TYR A 450 -14.10 0.49 -5.01
N CYS A 451 -14.76 1.55 -5.47
CA CYS A 451 -14.09 2.63 -6.22
C CYS A 451 -13.04 3.32 -5.35
N CYS A 452 -13.34 3.56 -4.07
CA CYS A 452 -12.37 4.15 -3.14
C CYS A 452 -11.18 3.20 -2.88
N GLU A 453 -11.44 1.92 -2.61
CA GLU A 453 -10.40 0.90 -2.40
C GLU A 453 -9.60 0.56 -3.68
N GLY A 454 -10.05 1.01 -4.86
CA GLY A 454 -9.28 0.95 -6.11
C GLY A 454 -8.10 1.92 -6.16
N MET A 455 -8.10 2.99 -5.35
CA MET A 455 -7.00 3.96 -5.29
C MET A 455 -5.74 3.34 -4.66
N ASP A 456 -4.56 3.78 -5.09
CA ASP A 456 -3.28 3.26 -4.59
C ASP A 456 -3.06 3.55 -3.10
N GLU A 457 -3.59 4.67 -2.62
CA GLU A 457 -3.38 5.18 -1.27
C GLU A 457 -4.36 4.62 -0.22
N VAL A 458 -5.52 4.10 -0.66
CA VAL A 458 -6.60 3.64 0.22
C VAL A 458 -6.50 2.14 0.43
N ASP A 459 -6.30 1.72 1.68
CA ASP A 459 -6.25 0.30 2.04
C ASP A 459 -7.65 -0.26 2.33
N ARG A 460 -8.57 0.58 2.81
CA ARG A 460 -9.93 0.20 3.21
C ARG A 460 -10.84 1.43 3.17
N ALA A 461 -12.06 1.24 2.69
CA ALA A 461 -13.11 2.23 2.82
C ALA A 461 -14.31 1.68 3.62
N PHE A 462 -14.95 2.55 4.37
CA PHE A 462 -16.21 2.29 5.06
C PHE A 462 -17.21 3.32 4.57
N VAL A 463 -18.36 2.85 4.09
CA VAL A 463 -19.43 3.72 3.61
C VAL A 463 -20.66 3.48 4.46
N THR A 464 -20.98 4.47 5.29
CA THR A 464 -22.21 4.51 6.08
C THR A 464 -23.27 5.31 5.31
N VAL A 465 -24.51 4.86 5.39
CA VAL A 465 -25.65 5.51 4.74
C VAL A 465 -26.60 6.04 5.80
N ASP A 466 -26.80 7.35 5.78
CA ASP A 466 -27.78 8.05 6.61
C ASP A 466 -28.97 8.51 5.74
N TYR A 467 -30.16 8.58 6.33
CA TYR A 467 -31.35 9.16 5.68
C TYR A 467 -31.65 10.60 6.17
N SER A 468 -30.89 11.08 7.15
CA SER A 468 -31.09 12.39 7.77
C SER A 468 -29.76 13.13 7.88
N SER A 469 -29.77 14.42 7.53
CA SER A 469 -28.62 15.30 7.71
C SER A 469 -28.35 15.64 9.18
N GLY A 470 -29.36 15.50 10.05
CA GLY A 470 -29.28 15.73 11.49
C GLY A 470 -29.40 14.42 12.27
N GLY A 471 -28.44 14.13 13.15
CA GLY A 471 -28.38 12.93 13.98
C GLY A 471 -27.11 12.92 14.85
N PRO A 472 -26.84 11.84 15.60
CA PRO A 472 -25.55 11.66 16.26
C PRO A 472 -24.41 11.86 15.26
N SER A 473 -23.35 12.55 15.66
CA SER A 473 -22.23 12.97 14.78
C SER A 473 -21.30 11.81 14.40
N GLY A 474 -21.83 10.61 14.16
CA GLY A 474 -21.06 9.39 13.93
C GLY A 474 -20.84 8.57 15.19
N HIS A 475 -19.73 7.85 15.23
CA HIS A 475 -19.33 6.96 16.32
C HIS A 475 -19.03 7.71 17.63
N ALA A 476 -19.01 6.99 18.76
CA ALA A 476 -18.83 7.58 20.09
C ALA A 476 -17.60 8.51 20.15
N GLN A 477 -17.82 9.78 20.50
CA GLN A 477 -16.76 10.81 20.57
C GLN A 477 -15.71 10.50 21.65
N ASP A 478 -16.00 9.58 22.58
CA ASP A 478 -15.08 9.13 23.63
C ASP A 478 -13.80 8.46 23.07
N ALA A 479 -13.76 8.15 21.77
CA ALA A 479 -12.62 7.55 21.08
C ALA A 479 -11.75 8.55 20.30
N CYS A 480 -12.09 9.85 20.26
CA CYS A 480 -11.35 10.91 19.55
C CYS A 480 -10.35 11.65 20.44
#